data_AF-A0A511CXL2-F1
#
_entry.id   AF-A0A511CXL2-F1
#
_cell.length_a   1.000
_cell.length_b   1.000
_cell.length_c   1.000
_cell.angle_alpha   90.00
_cell.angle_beta   90.00
_cell.angle_gamma   90.00
#
_symmetry.space_group_name_H-M   'P 1'
#
loop_
_entity.id
_entity.type
_entity.pdbx_description
1 polymer ?
#
loop_
_entity_poly.entity_id
_entity_poly.type
_entity_poly.pdbx_seq_one_letter_code
_entity_poly.pdbx_strand_id
1 'polypeptide(L)'
;MAVKTINGQDMEGALSFYEPTATFVAQDGKRYVGREAVREALSEYFAIQPTLTVTAVRKVVESEEIALVAGDWTLTGTAPDGSPIEMNATNIDVVRRQTEGHWLIVIDNPFGLE
;
A
#
# COMPACT_ATOMS: atom_id res chain seq x y z
N MET A 1 -6.70 -5.85 5.86
CA MET A 1 -6.36 -7.13 5.21
C MET A 1 -4.98 -7.06 4.55
N ALA A 2 -4.64 -6.02 3.80
CA ALA A 2 -3.28 -5.78 3.29
C ALA A 2 -2.18 -5.77 4.37
N VAL A 3 -2.42 -5.12 5.52
CA VAL A 3 -1.50 -5.15 6.68
C VAL A 3 -1.13 -6.59 7.09
N LYS A 4 -2.12 -7.50 7.08
CA LYS A 4 -1.90 -8.89 7.48
C LYS A 4 -1.01 -9.63 6.48
N THR A 5 -1.22 -9.42 5.18
CA THR A 5 -0.43 -10.10 4.13
C THR A 5 0.99 -9.54 4.06
N ILE A 6 1.15 -8.21 4.17
CA ILE A 6 2.48 -7.55 4.22
C ILE A 6 3.28 -8.05 5.43
N ASN A 7 2.71 -7.97 6.64
CA ASN A 7 3.38 -8.42 7.87
C ASN A 7 3.60 -9.95 7.88
N GLY A 8 2.83 -10.69 7.10
CA GLY A 8 2.96 -12.13 6.92
C GLY A 8 3.92 -12.56 5.81
N GLN A 9 4.60 -11.62 5.13
CA GLN A 9 5.46 -11.90 3.97
C GLN A 9 4.74 -12.60 2.82
N ASP A 10 3.44 -12.34 2.65
CA ASP A 10 2.60 -12.89 1.60
C ASP A 10 2.44 -11.88 0.44
N MET A 11 3.34 -11.98 -0.54
CA MET A 11 3.35 -11.10 -1.72
C MET A 11 2.10 -11.29 -2.59
N GLU A 12 1.66 -12.53 -2.82
CA GLU A 12 0.48 -12.79 -3.65
C GLU A 12 -0.79 -12.29 -2.95
N GLY A 13 -0.90 -12.51 -1.64
CA GLY A 13 -1.98 -11.95 -0.83
C GLY A 13 -1.97 -10.42 -0.86
N ALA A 14 -0.81 -9.76 -0.76
CA ALA A 14 -0.72 -8.31 -0.88
C ALA A 14 -1.18 -7.82 -2.27
N LEU A 15 -0.70 -8.44 -3.34
CA LEU A 15 -1.06 -8.07 -4.72
C LEU A 15 -2.52 -8.34 -5.06
N SER A 16 -3.18 -9.27 -4.35
CA SER A 16 -4.61 -9.54 -4.51
C SER A 16 -5.50 -8.34 -4.17
N PHE A 17 -4.99 -7.36 -3.42
CA PHE A 17 -5.70 -6.12 -3.09
C PHE A 17 -5.60 -5.05 -4.18
N TYR A 18 -4.80 -5.23 -5.23
CA TYR A 18 -4.64 -4.23 -6.29
C TYR A 18 -5.43 -4.61 -7.53
N GLU A 19 -6.03 -3.62 -8.19
CA GLU A 19 -6.55 -3.82 -9.55
C GLU A 19 -5.43 -4.20 -10.52
N PRO A 20 -5.72 -4.93 -11.62
CA PRO A 20 -4.71 -5.28 -12.62
C PRO A 20 -3.94 -4.09 -13.17
N THR A 21 -4.58 -2.92 -13.22
CA THR A 21 -4.04 -1.64 -13.74
C THR A 21 -3.75 -0.61 -12.65
N ALA A 22 -3.64 -1.03 -11.39
CA ALA A 22 -3.41 -0.12 -10.27
C ALA A 22 -2.10 0.67 -10.44
N THR A 23 -2.04 1.86 -9.85
CA THR A 23 -0.80 2.65 -9.77
C THR A 23 -0.32 2.73 -8.33
N PHE A 24 0.94 2.33 -8.09
CA PHE A 24 1.66 2.63 -6.86
C PHE A 24 2.60 3.81 -7.06
N VAL A 25 2.67 4.72 -6.10
CA VAL A 25 3.55 5.89 -6.11
C VAL A 25 4.57 5.75 -4.98
N ALA A 26 5.85 5.60 -5.34
CA ALA A 26 6.94 5.55 -4.36
C ALA A 26 7.23 6.95 -3.77
N GLN A 27 8.01 6.99 -2.70
CA GLN A 27 8.34 8.24 -2.00
C GLN A 27 8.98 9.30 -2.90
N ASP A 28 9.79 8.88 -3.87
CA ASP A 28 10.43 9.79 -4.85
C ASP A 28 9.48 10.25 -5.98
N GLY A 29 8.20 9.89 -5.90
CA GLY A 29 7.18 10.17 -6.90
C GLY A 29 7.20 9.21 -8.10
N LYS A 30 8.10 8.21 -8.13
CA LYS A 30 8.13 7.21 -9.20
C LYS A 30 6.83 6.41 -9.21
N ARG A 31 6.26 6.25 -10.41
CA ARG A 31 5.00 5.55 -10.63
C ARG A 31 5.23 4.14 -11.16
N TYR A 32 4.57 3.18 -10.53
CA TYR A 32 4.54 1.78 -10.92
C TYR A 32 3.12 1.44 -11.37
N VAL A 33 2.92 1.20 -12.66
CA VAL A 33 1.59 1.01 -13.26
C VAL A 33 1.37 -0.44 -13.65
N GLY A 34 0.31 -1.03 -13.12
CA GLY A 34 -0.06 -2.43 -13.30
C GLY A 34 0.53 -3.34 -12.22
N ARG A 35 -0.15 -4.46 -11.96
CA ARG A 35 0.16 -5.35 -10.81
C ARG A 35 1.60 -5.85 -10.78
N GLU A 36 2.23 -6.13 -11.93
CA GLU A 36 3.63 -6.55 -11.97
C GLU A 36 4.59 -5.42 -11.59
N ALA A 37 4.33 -4.19 -12.01
CA ALA A 37 5.13 -3.04 -11.57
C ALA A 37 4.92 -2.78 -10.06
N VAL A 38 3.68 -2.93 -9.57
CA VAL A 38 3.39 -2.84 -8.13
C VAL A 38 4.18 -3.90 -7.35
N ARG A 39 4.30 -5.14 -7.87
CA ARG A 39 5.14 -6.18 -7.27
C ARG A 39 6.60 -5.74 -7.15
N GLU A 40 7.15 -5.10 -8.18
CA GLU A 40 8.52 -4.57 -8.14
C GLU A 40 8.68 -3.56 -7.00
N ALA A 41 7.75 -2.61 -6.87
CA ALA A 41 7.76 -1.63 -5.78
C ALA A 41 7.62 -2.30 -4.40
N LEU A 42 6.68 -3.23 -4.23
CA LEU A 42 6.47 -3.91 -2.96
C LEU A 42 7.64 -4.83 -2.57
N SER A 43 8.39 -5.36 -3.55
CA SER A 43 9.55 -6.21 -3.29
C SER A 43 10.63 -5.50 -2.47
N GLU A 44 10.81 -4.20 -2.67
CA GLU A 44 11.76 -3.39 -1.90
C GLU A 44 11.37 -3.32 -0.43
N TYR A 45 10.07 -3.16 -0.14
CA TYR A 45 9.57 -3.20 1.23
C TYR A 45 9.64 -4.60 1.81
N PHE A 46 9.31 -5.66 1.06
CA PHE A 46 9.38 -7.04 1.58
C PHE A 46 10.81 -7.46 1.93
N ALA A 47 11.81 -6.95 1.20
CA ALA A 47 13.22 -7.26 1.46
C ALA A 47 13.68 -6.87 2.87
N ILE A 48 13.02 -5.90 3.52
CA ILE A 48 13.33 -5.45 4.88
C ILE A 48 12.48 -6.13 5.96
N GLN A 49 11.72 -7.17 5.62
CA GLN A 49 10.80 -7.90 6.52
C GLN A 49 9.90 -6.95 7.34
N PRO A 50 9.01 -6.21 6.67
CA PRO A 50 8.34 -5.06 7.23
C PRO A 50 7.31 -5.46 8.27
N THR A 51 7.18 -4.63 9.30
CA THR A 51 6.00 -4.57 10.16
C THR A 51 5.28 -3.26 9.88
N LEU A 52 4.21 -3.34 9.09
CA LEU A 52 3.31 -2.25 8.78
C LEU A 52 2.21 -2.15 9.85
N THR A 53 1.90 -0.92 10.27
CA THR A 53 0.78 -0.60 11.15
C THR A 53 0.04 0.61 10.57
N VAL A 54 -1.27 0.51 10.40
CA VAL A 54 -2.13 1.68 10.13
C VAL A 54 -2.55 2.24 11.48
N THR A 55 -2.11 3.45 11.81
CA THR A 55 -2.32 4.06 13.13
C THR A 55 -3.62 4.87 13.19
N ALA A 56 -4.09 5.38 12.06
CA ALA A 56 -5.36 6.10 11.99
C ALA A 56 -5.99 6.01 10.58
N VAL A 57 -7.32 5.94 10.52
CA VAL A 57 -8.07 6.27 9.31
C VAL A 57 -8.58 7.69 9.48
N ARG A 58 -8.06 8.62 8.67
CA ARG A 58 -8.38 10.06 8.78
C ARG A 58 -9.65 10.41 8.02
N LYS A 59 -9.82 9.86 6.83
CA LYS A 59 -10.91 10.22 5.94
C LYS A 59 -11.27 9.07 5.01
N VAL A 60 -12.57 8.92 4.79
CA VAL A 60 -13.13 8.09 3.72
C VAL A 60 -14.18 8.93 3.00
N VAL A 61 -14.07 9.03 1.68
CA VAL A 61 -15.09 9.67 0.83
C VAL A 61 -15.48 8.70 -0.25
N GLU A 62 -16.73 8.25 -0.22
CA GLU A 62 -17.27 7.31 -1.19
C GLU A 62 -18.07 8.04 -2.28
N SER A 63 -17.98 7.55 -3.51
CA SER A 63 -18.75 7.95 -4.68
C SER A 63 -19.00 6.70 -5.54
N GLU A 64 -20.22 6.17 -5.47
CA GLU A 64 -20.63 4.93 -6.16
C GLU A 64 -19.72 3.73 -5.81
N GLU A 65 -18.98 3.20 -6.78
CA GLU A 65 -18.00 2.14 -6.59
C GLU A 65 -16.59 2.63 -6.28
N ILE A 66 -16.34 3.93 -6.16
CA ILE A 66 -15.01 4.49 -5.87
C ILE A 66 -15.00 5.08 -4.47
N ALA A 67 -13.88 4.95 -3.77
CA ALA A 67 -13.63 5.69 -2.53
C ALA A 67 -12.22 6.25 -2.49
N LEU A 68 -12.08 7.44 -1.92
CA LEU A 68 -10.81 7.98 -1.47
C LEU A 68 -10.62 7.64 0.00
N VAL A 69 -9.45 7.11 0.35
CA VAL A 69 -9.09 6.76 1.73
C VAL A 69 -7.81 7.49 2.09
N ALA A 70 -7.80 8.19 3.22
CA ALA A 70 -6.59 8.77 3.78
C ALA A 70 -6.38 8.26 5.20
N GLY A 71 -5.16 7.88 5.54
CA GLY A 71 -4.82 7.31 6.84
C GLY A 71 -3.35 7.53 7.18
N ASP A 72 -3.02 7.34 8.45
CA ASP A 72 -1.64 7.36 8.91
C ASP A 72 -1.13 5.93 9.05
N TRP A 73 0.14 5.74 8.72
CA TRP A 73 0.80 4.45 8.88
C TRP A 73 2.23 4.62 9.40
N THR A 74 2.71 3.56 10.03
CA THR A 74 4.12 3.37 10.39
C THR A 74 4.60 2.05 9.83
N LEU A 75 5.83 2.00 9.36
CA LEU A 75 6.49 0.77 8.93
C LEU A 75 7.84 0.67 9.62
N THR A 76 8.12 -0.49 10.21
CA THR A 76 9.46 -0.84 10.69
C THR A 76 10.03 -1.98 9.87
N GLY A 77 11.35 -2.08 9.81
CA GLY A 77 12.03 -3.18 9.12
C GLY A 77 13.51 -3.24 9.48
N THR A 78 14.25 -4.12 8.81
CA THR A 78 15.70 -4.28 9.00
C THR A 78 16.42 -4.13 7.67
N ALA A 79 17.39 -3.21 7.59
CA ALA A 79 18.23 -3.02 6.42
C ALA A 79 19.20 -4.21 6.21
N PRO A 80 19.79 -4.37 5.01
CA PRO A 80 20.76 -5.45 4.75
C PRO A 80 21.99 -5.44 5.67
N ASP A 81 22.36 -4.27 6.22
CA ASP A 81 23.47 -4.14 7.19
C ASP A 81 23.06 -4.43 8.64
N GLY A 82 21.78 -4.80 8.86
CA GLY A 82 21.21 -5.09 10.18
C GLY A 82 20.71 -3.87 10.95
N SER A 83 20.83 -2.66 10.39
CA SER A 83 20.29 -1.45 11.03
C SER A 83 18.75 -1.41 10.98
N PRO A 84 18.09 -0.84 12.02
CA PRO A 84 16.64 -0.69 12.01
C PRO A 84 16.21 0.38 11.01
N ILE A 85 15.11 0.12 10.31
CA ILE A 85 14.40 1.09 9.46
C ILE A 85 13.10 1.45 10.16
N GLU A 86 12.79 2.74 10.20
CA GLU A 86 11.51 3.28 10.64
C GLU A 86 11.01 4.31 9.62
N MET A 87 9.78 4.15 9.19
CA MET A 87 9.09 5.05 8.27
C MET A 87 7.69 5.34 8.78
N ASN A 88 7.18 6.53 8.49
CA ASN A 88 5.80 6.89 8.76
C ASN A 88 5.35 7.97 7.77
N ALA A 89 4.09 7.93 7.38
CA ALA A 89 3.49 8.96 6.53
C ALA A 89 1.96 8.90 6.61
N THR A 90 1.31 9.78 5.84
CA THR A 90 -0.11 9.72 5.56
C THR A 90 -0.32 9.24 4.12
N ASN A 91 -1.05 8.15 3.93
CA ASN A 91 -1.42 7.67 2.62
C ASN A 91 -2.64 8.42 2.05
N ILE A 92 -2.75 8.46 0.73
CA ILE A 92 -3.98 8.82 0.02
C ILE A 92 -4.22 7.78 -1.06
N ASP A 93 -5.19 6.91 -0.84
CA ASP A 93 -5.52 5.82 -1.75
C ASP A 93 -6.83 6.11 -2.48
N VAL A 94 -6.94 5.53 -3.67
CA VAL A 94 -8.21 5.36 -4.37
C VAL A 94 -8.50 3.87 -4.47
N VAL A 95 -9.66 3.46 -4.00
CA VAL A 95 -10.13 2.07 -4.06
C VAL A 95 -11.42 1.98 -4.87
N ARG A 96 -11.64 0.83 -5.52
CA ARG A 96 -12.84 0.49 -6.27
C ARG A 96 -13.50 -0.77 -5.76
N ARG A 97 -14.81 -0.71 -5.50
CA ARG A 97 -15.66 -1.86 -5.19
C ARG A 97 -15.92 -2.64 -6.46
N GLN A 98 -15.49 -3.89 -6.47
CA GLN A 98 -15.74 -4.84 -7.54
C GLN A 98 -17.20 -5.30 -7.51
N THR A 99 -17.66 -5.92 -8.59
CA THR A 99 -19.03 -6.46 -8.73
C THR A 99 -19.37 -7.48 -7.63
N GLU A 100 -18.38 -8.20 -7.14
CA GLU A 100 -18.51 -9.18 -6.04
C GLU A 100 -18.47 -8.53 -4.63
N GLY A 101 -18.40 -7.20 -4.55
CA GLY A 101 -18.51 -6.42 -3.30
C GLY A 101 -17.20 -6.19 -2.54
N HIS A 102 -16.09 -6.79 -2.97
CA HIS A 102 -14.77 -6.53 -2.39
C HIS A 102 -14.14 -5.26 -2.97
N TRP A 103 -13.29 -4.58 -2.21
CA TRP A 103 -12.58 -3.37 -2.63
C TRP A 103 -11.16 -3.69 -3.07
N LEU A 104 -10.75 -3.15 -4.22
CA LEU A 104 -9.39 -3.21 -4.73
C LEU A 104 -8.80 -1.81 -4.88
N ILE A 105 -7.49 -1.70 -4.72
CA ILE A 105 -6.71 -0.47 -4.85
C ILE A 105 -6.54 -0.15 -6.33
N VAL A 106 -6.93 1.07 -6.69
CA VAL A 106 -6.72 1.69 -8.01
C VAL A 106 -5.48 2.57 -7.98
N ILE A 107 -5.31 3.34 -6.91
CA ILE A 107 -4.14 4.18 -6.64
C ILE A 107 -3.71 3.94 -5.21
N ASP A 108 -2.43 3.63 -5.03
CA ASP A 108 -1.73 3.57 -3.75
C ASP A 108 -0.68 4.67 -3.73
N ASN A 109 -0.85 5.64 -2.82
CA ASN A 109 0.15 6.67 -2.58
C ASN A 109 0.45 6.73 -1.10
N PRO A 110 1.41 5.91 -0.61
CA PRO A 110 1.75 5.85 0.81
C PRO A 110 2.25 7.19 1.37
N PHE A 111 2.84 8.04 0.53
CA PHE A 111 3.38 9.37 0.89
C PHE A 111 2.49 10.48 0.34
N GLY A 112 1.17 10.35 0.48
CA GLY A 112 0.18 11.18 -0.22
C GLY A 112 0.17 12.67 0.10
N LEU A 113 0.94 13.11 1.11
CA LEU A 113 1.09 14.51 1.50
C LEU A 113 2.50 15.08 1.26
N GLU A 114 3.42 14.29 0.68
CA GLU A 114 4.79 14.73 0.33
C GLU A 114 4.88 15.24 -1.12
#